data_AF-A0A177LYI9-F1
#
_entry.id   AF-A0A177LYI9-F1
#
_cell.length_a   1.000
_cell.length_b   1.000
_cell.length_c   1.000
_cell.angle_alpha   90.00
_cell.angle_beta   90.00
_cell.angle_gamma   90.00
#
_symmetry.space_group_name_H-M   'P 1'
#
loop_
_entity.id
_entity.type
_entity.pdbx_description
1 polymer ?
#
loop_
_entity_poly.entity_id
_entity_poly.type
_entity_poly.pdbx_seq_one_letter_code
_entity_poly.pdbx_strand_id
1 'polypeptide(L)'
;MKILSALLATFLYSANATAALEFTFSGDFVNFSTGNFSGQLTFDALSPSSSDFFPASGSESASLRLGYSLSAPLSILANGQALAIDNDHAVLNIVDNSTISEAQITNQGFTVTQVVPGTYDILTLHMESASNQYDDSGLLESGTEFSVTAFFDQILLGEADLNPPKLQGLFGLPDPKYFVFEINRKLGDSEDFRGAGVITASDIVDTHVFTPVPLPGAVWLFGSVIAGLGLRMRKQA
;
A
#
# COMPACT_ATOMS: atom_id res chain seq x y z
N MET A 1 -10.82 9.60 -46.62
CA MET A 1 -10.57 8.31 -45.92
C MET A 1 -9.37 8.32 -44.96
N LYS A 2 -8.57 9.39 -44.84
CA LYS A 2 -7.44 9.44 -43.88
C LYS A 2 -7.86 9.71 -42.42
N ILE A 3 -9.03 10.34 -42.22
CA ILE A 3 -9.57 10.68 -40.88
C ILE A 3 -10.12 9.44 -40.15
N LEU A 4 -10.63 8.46 -40.90
CA LEU A 4 -11.21 7.23 -40.32
C LEU A 4 -10.12 6.33 -39.71
N SER A 5 -8.94 6.29 -40.33
CA SER A 5 -7.79 5.52 -39.84
C SER A 5 -7.15 6.16 -38.60
N ALA A 6 -7.17 7.50 -38.48
CA ALA A 6 -6.70 8.20 -37.30
C ALA A 6 -7.61 7.96 -36.08
N LEU A 7 -8.93 7.83 -36.31
CA LEU A 7 -9.92 7.53 -35.28
C LEU A 7 -9.81 6.09 -34.76
N LEU A 8 -9.47 5.15 -35.64
CA LEU A 8 -9.30 3.73 -35.28
C LEU A 8 -8.02 3.50 -34.45
N ALA A 9 -6.97 4.29 -34.68
CA ALA A 9 -5.75 4.26 -33.88
C ALA A 9 -5.95 4.80 -32.46
N THR A 10 -6.87 5.75 -32.25
CA THR A 10 -7.22 6.25 -30.91
C THR A 10 -8.01 5.22 -30.10
N PHE A 11 -8.75 4.33 -30.78
CA PHE A 11 -9.54 3.27 -30.15
C PHE A 11 -8.73 2.08 -29.61
N LEU A 12 -7.50 1.88 -30.08
CA LEU A 12 -6.65 0.78 -29.62
C LEU A 12 -5.76 1.16 -28.42
N TYR A 13 -5.80 2.41 -27.96
CA TYR A 13 -4.90 2.92 -26.91
C TYR A 13 -5.54 2.98 -25.51
N SER A 14 -6.80 2.55 -25.33
CA SER A 14 -7.48 2.60 -24.01
C SER A 14 -7.48 1.26 -23.26
N ALA A 15 -6.45 0.44 -23.43
CA ALA A 15 -6.22 -0.73 -22.59
C ALA A 15 -5.42 -0.28 -21.36
N ASN A 16 -6.07 -0.18 -20.20
CA ASN A 16 -5.50 -0.42 -18.87
C ASN A 16 -6.67 -0.57 -17.90
N ALA A 17 -6.98 -1.82 -17.52
CA ALA A 17 -7.83 -2.14 -16.39
C ALA A 17 -6.89 -2.43 -15.22
N THR A 18 -6.75 -1.50 -14.29
CA THR A 18 -5.97 -1.66 -13.06
C THR A 18 -6.91 -2.16 -11.96
N ALA A 19 -6.74 -3.40 -11.51
CA ALA A 19 -7.41 -3.91 -10.32
C ALA A 19 -6.68 -3.33 -9.09
N ALA A 20 -7.38 -2.63 -8.20
CA ALA A 20 -6.78 -2.20 -6.94
C ALA A 20 -7.07 -3.23 -5.86
N LEU A 21 -6.10 -3.51 -5.03
CA LEU A 21 -6.31 -4.29 -3.82
C LEU A 21 -6.79 -3.36 -2.73
N GLU A 22 -7.90 -3.71 -2.09
CA GLU A 22 -8.29 -3.14 -0.82
C GLU A 22 -7.77 -4.04 0.30
N PHE A 23 -6.83 -3.52 1.07
CA PHE A 23 -6.27 -4.16 2.24
C PHE A 23 -6.93 -3.57 3.49
N THR A 24 -7.59 -4.43 4.27
CA THR A 24 -8.13 -4.09 5.58
C THR A 24 -7.39 -4.86 6.67
N PHE A 25 -7.18 -4.21 7.81
CA PHE A 25 -6.53 -4.84 8.96
C PHE A 25 -7.12 -4.33 10.26
N SER A 26 -7.04 -5.16 11.30
CA SER A 26 -7.39 -4.79 12.66
C SER A 26 -6.66 -5.66 13.68
N GLY A 27 -6.55 -5.15 14.90
CA GLY A 27 -5.87 -5.85 15.97
C GLY A 27 -5.85 -5.07 17.28
N ASP A 28 -5.04 -5.55 18.20
CA ASP A 28 -4.90 -5.00 19.54
C ASP A 28 -3.48 -4.48 19.75
N PHE A 29 -3.38 -3.32 20.40
CA PHE A 29 -2.09 -2.80 20.82
C PHE A 29 -1.52 -3.66 21.94
N VAL A 30 -0.21 -3.90 21.90
CA VAL A 30 0.50 -4.71 22.87
C VAL A 30 1.31 -3.88 23.86
N ASN A 31 1.59 -2.63 23.52
CA ASN A 31 2.33 -1.69 24.36
C ASN A 31 1.42 -0.77 25.21
N PHE A 32 0.09 -0.96 25.11
CA PHE A 32 -0.91 -0.32 25.97
C PHE A 32 -1.64 -1.36 26.81
N SER A 33 -2.20 -0.94 27.96
CA SER A 33 -3.01 -1.84 28.81
C SER A 33 -4.32 -2.25 28.16
N THR A 34 -4.89 -1.37 27.33
CA THR A 34 -6.08 -1.61 26.50
C THR A 34 -5.96 -0.77 25.24
N GLY A 35 -6.37 -1.31 24.10
CA GLY A 35 -6.52 -0.51 22.90
C GLY A 35 -6.55 -1.36 21.64
N ASN A 36 -7.30 -0.89 20.65
CA ASN A 36 -7.42 -1.53 19.36
C ASN A 36 -7.06 -0.58 18.22
N PHE A 37 -6.78 -1.16 17.08
CA PHE A 37 -6.58 -0.43 15.85
C PHE A 37 -7.29 -1.13 14.70
N SER A 38 -7.66 -0.34 13.69
CA SER A 38 -8.07 -0.85 12.39
C SER A 38 -7.64 0.12 11.30
N GLY A 39 -7.52 -0.38 10.08
CA GLY A 39 -7.24 0.46 8.93
C GLY A 39 -7.69 -0.16 7.62
N GLN A 40 -7.76 0.70 6.62
CA GLN A 40 -8.10 0.34 5.24
C GLN A 40 -7.23 1.15 4.28
N LEU A 41 -6.59 0.45 3.35
CA LEU A 41 -5.79 1.02 2.27
C LEU A 41 -6.26 0.44 0.93
N THR A 42 -6.25 1.26 -0.11
CA THR A 42 -6.51 0.80 -1.48
C THR A 42 -5.35 1.20 -2.40
N PHE A 43 -4.73 0.24 -3.07
CA PHE A 43 -3.65 0.47 -4.04
C PHE A 43 -3.55 -0.64 -5.08
N ASP A 44 -3.05 -0.34 -6.28
CA ASP A 44 -2.75 -1.36 -7.29
C ASP A 44 -1.37 -1.96 -7.01
N ALA A 45 -1.35 -3.11 -6.34
CA ALA A 45 -0.14 -3.82 -5.97
C ALA A 45 0.72 -4.25 -7.18
N LEU A 46 0.13 -4.45 -8.35
CA LEU A 46 0.82 -4.93 -9.55
C LEU A 46 1.34 -3.79 -10.44
N SER A 47 1.02 -2.54 -10.11
CA SER A 47 1.44 -1.36 -10.87
C SER A 47 2.12 -0.30 -9.98
N PRO A 48 3.29 -0.61 -9.38
CA PRO A 48 4.05 0.37 -8.61
C PRO A 48 4.52 1.54 -9.50
N SER A 49 4.54 2.75 -8.95
CA SER A 49 5.07 3.94 -9.62
C SER A 49 6.61 3.95 -9.67
N SER A 50 7.27 3.24 -8.76
CA SER A 50 8.73 3.04 -8.77
C SER A 50 9.09 1.63 -8.29
N SER A 51 10.24 1.12 -8.75
CA SER A 51 10.75 -0.20 -8.38
C SER A 51 12.27 -0.16 -8.32
N ASP A 52 12.79 -0.09 -7.10
CA ASP A 52 14.22 0.02 -6.82
C ASP A 52 14.72 -1.26 -6.17
N PHE A 53 15.60 -1.98 -6.85
CA PHE A 53 16.24 -3.19 -6.34
C PHE A 53 17.62 -2.87 -5.77
N PHE A 54 17.88 -3.39 -4.58
CA PHE A 54 19.16 -3.30 -3.87
C PHE A 54 19.72 -4.71 -3.70
N PRO A 55 20.81 -5.07 -4.41
CA PRO A 55 21.42 -6.39 -4.27
C PRO A 55 22.01 -6.56 -2.88
N ALA A 56 22.10 -7.82 -2.43
CA ALA A 56 22.79 -8.13 -1.16
C ALA A 56 24.25 -7.66 -1.23
N SER A 57 24.72 -7.00 -0.17
CA SER A 57 26.09 -6.48 -0.12
C SER A 57 26.69 -6.66 1.26
N GLY A 58 27.77 -7.44 1.36
CA GLY A 58 28.43 -7.73 2.64
C GLY A 58 27.49 -8.40 3.64
N SER A 59 27.08 -7.65 4.67
CA SER A 59 26.13 -8.06 5.71
C SER A 59 24.69 -7.62 5.47
N GLU A 60 24.41 -6.91 4.36
CA GLU A 60 23.09 -6.41 4.02
C GLU A 60 22.34 -7.42 3.14
N SER A 61 21.09 -7.65 3.53
CA SER A 61 20.10 -8.42 2.77
C SER A 61 19.75 -7.77 1.43
N ALA A 62 19.43 -8.59 0.43
CA ALA A 62 18.81 -8.09 -0.79
C ALA A 62 17.44 -7.47 -0.44
N SER A 63 17.08 -6.38 -1.11
CA SER A 63 15.78 -5.75 -0.92
C SER A 63 15.21 -5.16 -2.19
N LEU A 64 13.89 -5.07 -2.24
CA LEU A 64 13.13 -4.44 -3.29
C LEU A 64 12.20 -3.42 -2.66
N ARG A 65 12.30 -2.18 -3.13
CA ARG A 65 11.42 -1.08 -2.72
C ARG A 65 10.46 -0.74 -3.85
N LEU A 66 9.17 -0.84 -3.57
CA LEU A 66 8.10 -0.50 -4.50
C LEU A 66 7.37 0.74 -3.97
N GLY A 67 7.37 1.82 -4.75
CA GLY A 67 6.58 3.02 -4.45
C GLY A 67 5.22 2.94 -5.12
N TYR A 68 4.17 3.36 -4.42
CA TYR A 68 2.80 3.41 -4.94
C TYR A 68 2.21 4.80 -4.73
N SER A 69 1.68 5.37 -5.81
CA SER A 69 0.77 6.51 -5.73
C SER A 69 -0.64 6.01 -5.42
N LEU A 70 -1.21 6.49 -4.33
CA LEU A 70 -2.51 6.10 -3.82
C LEU A 70 -3.61 6.93 -4.47
N SER A 71 -4.75 6.30 -4.73
CA SER A 71 -5.95 6.99 -5.20
C SER A 71 -6.76 7.60 -4.06
N ALA A 72 -6.53 7.15 -2.82
CA ALA A 72 -7.17 7.65 -1.60
C ALA A 72 -6.20 7.53 -0.41
N PRO A 73 -6.26 8.46 0.57
CA PRO A 73 -5.45 8.39 1.77
C PRO A 73 -5.83 7.18 2.64
N LEU A 74 -4.85 6.63 3.36
CA LEU A 74 -5.06 5.59 4.36
C LEU A 74 -5.98 6.11 5.47
N SER A 75 -6.99 5.32 5.83
CA SER A 75 -7.83 5.57 6.99
C SER A 75 -7.40 4.63 8.12
N ILE A 76 -6.91 5.18 9.23
CA ILE A 76 -6.62 4.43 10.46
C ILE A 76 -7.59 4.87 11.56
N LEU A 77 -8.10 3.91 12.31
CA LEU A 77 -8.75 4.13 13.60
C LEU A 77 -7.87 3.52 14.69
N ALA A 78 -7.40 4.33 15.65
CA ALA A 78 -6.66 3.86 16.81
C ALA A 78 -7.40 4.30 18.08
N ASN A 79 -7.83 3.34 18.91
CA ASN A 79 -8.61 3.61 20.13
C ASN A 79 -9.85 4.51 19.90
N GLY A 80 -10.53 4.32 18.77
CA GLY A 80 -11.70 5.12 18.38
C GLY A 80 -11.37 6.53 17.88
N GLN A 81 -10.10 6.90 17.75
CA GLN A 81 -9.66 8.14 17.12
C GLN A 81 -9.26 7.88 15.68
N ALA A 82 -9.88 8.63 14.75
CA ALA A 82 -9.50 8.59 13.36
C ALA A 82 -8.17 9.34 13.18
N LEU A 83 -7.20 8.66 12.57
CA LEU A 83 -5.92 9.21 12.17
C LEU A 83 -5.89 9.16 10.64
N ALA A 84 -5.76 10.34 10.04
CA ALA A 84 -5.60 10.49 8.60
C ALA A 84 -4.14 10.82 8.31
N ILE A 85 -3.55 10.09 7.37
CA ILE A 85 -2.25 10.43 6.81
C ILE A 85 -2.52 11.24 5.54
N ASP A 86 -1.98 12.45 5.48
CA ASP A 86 -2.19 13.43 4.40
C ASP A 86 -1.26 13.21 3.20
N ASN A 87 -0.74 11.99 3.04
CA ASN A 87 0.15 11.60 1.96
C ASN A 87 -0.54 10.59 1.05
N ASP A 88 -0.36 10.77 -0.25
CA ASP A 88 -0.86 9.90 -1.32
C ASP A 88 0.22 8.92 -1.79
N HIS A 89 1.24 8.66 -0.96
CA HIS A 89 2.30 7.73 -1.28
C HIS A 89 2.46 6.64 -0.22
N ALA A 90 2.61 5.40 -0.68
CA ALA A 90 2.98 4.27 0.14
C ALA A 90 4.23 3.59 -0.41
N VAL A 91 5.04 3.06 0.49
CA VAL A 91 6.24 2.30 0.15
C VAL A 91 6.09 0.88 0.66
N LEU A 92 6.15 -0.10 -0.24
CA LEU A 92 6.32 -1.50 0.14
C LEU A 92 7.80 -1.86 0.06
N ASN A 93 8.39 -2.16 1.20
CA ASN A 93 9.76 -2.65 1.30
C ASN A 93 9.74 -4.17 1.49
N ILE A 94 10.46 -4.88 0.64
CA ILE A 94 10.56 -6.34 0.65
C ILE A 94 12.02 -6.68 0.89
N VAL A 95 12.31 -7.42 1.95
CA VAL A 95 13.69 -7.74 2.35
C VAL A 95 13.84 -9.24 2.48
N ASP A 96 14.79 -9.79 1.76
CA ASP A 96 15.16 -11.22 1.76
C ASP A 96 16.11 -11.51 2.93
N ASN A 97 15.83 -12.51 3.75
CA ASN A 97 16.75 -13.00 4.79
C ASN A 97 17.21 -11.92 5.79
N SER A 98 16.31 -11.05 6.26
CA SER A 98 16.63 -10.01 7.23
C SER A 98 16.72 -10.58 8.65
N THR A 99 17.81 -10.27 9.37
CA THR A 99 18.00 -10.69 10.77
C THR A 99 17.48 -9.63 11.74
N ILE A 100 16.55 -10.02 12.60
CA ILE A 100 15.89 -9.18 13.58
C ILE A 100 16.31 -9.58 14.99
N SER A 101 16.91 -8.63 15.71
CA SER A 101 17.38 -8.80 17.09
C SER A 101 16.29 -8.49 18.12
N GLU A 102 16.45 -9.02 19.34
CA GLU A 102 15.59 -8.69 20.48
C GLU A 102 15.57 -7.19 20.81
N ALA A 103 16.72 -6.52 20.65
CA ALA A 103 16.82 -5.08 20.85
C ALA A 103 15.96 -4.29 19.86
N GLN A 104 15.93 -4.70 18.58
CA GLN A 104 15.08 -4.05 17.57
C GLN A 104 13.59 -4.24 17.89
N ILE A 105 13.18 -5.45 18.26
CA ILE A 105 11.80 -5.79 18.63
C ILE A 105 11.35 -4.94 19.83
N THR A 106 12.18 -4.87 20.87
CA THR A 106 11.90 -4.08 22.08
C THR A 106 11.85 -2.59 21.77
N ASN A 107 12.78 -2.10 20.94
CA ASN A 107 12.80 -0.70 20.52
C ASN A 107 11.54 -0.30 19.76
N GLN A 108 10.92 -1.22 19.04
CA GLN A 108 9.64 -1.03 18.32
C GLN A 108 8.40 -1.14 19.22
N GLY A 109 8.57 -1.51 20.50
CA GLY A 109 7.47 -1.63 21.46
C GLY A 109 6.83 -3.03 21.53
N PHE A 110 7.45 -4.03 20.91
CA PHE A 110 7.04 -5.42 20.99
C PHE A 110 7.87 -6.18 22.03
N THR A 111 7.35 -7.33 22.46
CA THR A 111 8.05 -8.31 23.31
C THR A 111 8.39 -9.55 22.50
N VAL A 112 9.32 -10.36 23.01
CA VAL A 112 9.78 -11.60 22.36
C VAL A 112 8.68 -12.67 22.18
N THR A 113 7.52 -12.51 22.81
CA THR A 113 6.37 -13.41 22.59
C THR A 113 5.50 -12.99 21.42
N GLN A 114 5.55 -11.72 21.01
CA GLN A 114 4.79 -11.18 19.89
C GLN A 114 5.57 -11.24 18.58
N VAL A 115 6.89 -11.01 18.65
CA VAL A 115 7.83 -11.24 17.57
C VAL A 115 9.05 -11.91 18.17
N VAL A 116 9.45 -13.08 17.68
CA VAL A 116 10.63 -13.79 18.20
C VAL A 116 11.85 -13.37 17.37
N PRO A 117 13.01 -13.05 17.99
CA PRO A 117 14.25 -12.78 17.25
C PRO A 117 14.61 -13.91 16.29
N GLY A 118 15.12 -13.57 15.11
CA GLY A 118 15.43 -14.56 14.07
C GLY A 118 15.65 -13.92 12.71
N THR A 119 15.81 -14.78 11.70
CA THR A 119 15.93 -14.37 10.30
C THR A 119 14.61 -14.62 9.59
N TYR A 120 14.13 -13.61 8.86
CA TYR A 120 12.83 -13.61 8.20
C TYR A 120 12.92 -12.97 6.82
N ASP A 121 12.01 -13.39 5.96
CA ASP A 121 11.62 -12.61 4.80
C ASP A 121 10.58 -11.59 5.25
N ILE A 122 10.80 -10.31 4.96
CA ILE A 122 10.01 -9.22 5.55
C ILE A 122 9.35 -8.40 4.44
N LEU A 123 8.04 -8.23 4.55
CA LEU A 123 7.29 -7.23 3.78
C LEU A 123 6.81 -6.15 4.74
N THR A 124 7.22 -4.91 4.51
CA THR A 124 6.78 -3.74 5.26
C THR A 124 6.09 -2.76 4.33
N LEU A 125 4.79 -2.59 4.53
CA LEU A 125 4.05 -1.47 3.97
C LEU A 125 4.25 -0.27 4.90
N HIS A 126 4.80 0.82 4.39
CA HIS A 126 5.09 2.02 5.15
C HIS A 126 4.42 3.24 4.50
N MET A 127 3.86 4.11 5.34
CA MET A 127 3.36 5.42 4.94
C MET A 127 3.72 6.46 5.98
N GLU A 128 3.93 7.67 5.51
CA GLU A 128 4.35 8.81 6.30
C GLU A 128 3.55 10.05 5.89
N SER A 129 3.31 10.98 6.80
CA SER A 129 2.66 12.26 6.45
C SER A 129 3.56 13.07 5.53
N ALA A 130 2.95 13.78 4.57
CA ALA A 130 3.67 14.63 3.62
C ALA A 130 4.41 15.79 4.31
N SER A 131 4.07 16.08 5.57
CA SER A 131 4.62 17.16 6.38
C SER A 131 5.53 16.67 7.51
N ASN A 132 5.98 15.40 7.46
CA ASN A 132 6.93 14.86 8.43
C ASN A 132 8.21 15.73 8.51
N GLN A 133 8.61 16.01 9.74
CA GLN A 133 9.86 16.66 10.08
C GLN A 133 10.71 15.68 10.86
N TYR A 134 11.98 15.58 10.48
CA TYR A 134 12.96 14.69 11.08
C TYR A 134 14.09 15.51 11.68
N ASP A 135 14.61 15.04 12.81
CA ASP A 135 15.83 15.60 13.39
C ASP A 135 17.07 15.20 12.56
N ASP A 136 18.23 15.75 12.92
CA ASP A 136 19.51 15.45 12.26
C ASP A 136 19.93 13.97 12.35
N SER A 137 19.29 13.19 13.24
CA SER A 137 19.51 11.75 13.40
C SER A 137 18.52 10.90 12.60
N GLY A 138 17.60 11.53 11.86
CA GLY A 138 16.55 10.86 11.10
C GLY A 138 15.39 10.34 11.94
N LEU A 139 15.26 10.77 13.20
CA LEU A 139 14.09 10.45 14.03
C LEU A 139 12.99 11.45 13.74
N LEU A 140 11.75 10.97 13.66
CA LEU A 140 10.58 11.84 13.56
C LEU A 140 10.61 12.85 14.72
N GLU A 141 10.35 14.12 14.41
CA GLU A 141 10.21 15.23 15.35
C GLU A 141 8.76 15.76 15.33
N SER A 142 8.14 15.82 14.15
CA SER A 142 6.74 16.20 13.97
C SER A 142 6.14 15.48 12.77
N GLY A 143 4.90 15.02 12.85
CA GLY A 143 4.21 14.32 11.77
C GLY A 143 3.58 12.99 12.20
N THR A 144 3.43 12.03 11.28
CA THR A 144 2.89 10.71 11.58
C THR A 144 3.48 9.68 10.63
N GLU A 145 3.89 8.54 11.17
CA GLU A 145 4.37 7.38 10.45
C GLU A 145 3.55 6.17 10.83
N PHE A 146 3.34 5.31 9.85
CA PHE A 146 2.63 4.06 9.97
C PHE A 146 3.42 2.97 9.27
N SER A 147 3.40 1.78 9.84
CA SER A 147 3.84 0.58 9.14
C SER A 147 2.99 -0.62 9.49
N VAL A 148 2.83 -1.48 8.49
CA VAL A 148 2.35 -2.85 8.65
C VAL A 148 3.46 -3.76 8.17
N THR A 149 3.94 -4.63 9.07
CA THR A 149 5.07 -5.51 8.80
C THR A 149 4.64 -6.96 8.94
N ALA A 150 4.81 -7.73 7.87
CA ALA A 150 4.61 -9.16 7.81
C ALA A 150 5.97 -9.87 7.79
N PHE A 151 6.12 -10.84 8.70
CA PHE A 151 7.32 -11.68 8.81
C PHE A 151 7.01 -13.08 8.31
N PHE A 152 7.75 -13.53 7.30
CA PHE A 152 7.62 -14.83 6.68
C PHE A 152 8.85 -15.70 7.00
N ASP A 153 8.71 -17.02 6.86
CA ASP A 153 9.85 -17.92 6.95
C ASP A 153 10.88 -17.56 5.88
N GLN A 154 12.17 -17.52 6.26
CA GLN A 154 13.31 -17.08 5.45
C GLN A 154 13.54 -17.85 4.12
N ILE A 155 12.76 -18.90 3.88
CA ILE A 155 12.89 -19.77 2.72
C ILE A 155 11.93 -19.37 1.58
N LEU A 156 11.08 -18.37 1.80
CA LEU A 156 9.96 -18.05 0.92
C LEU A 156 10.35 -17.08 -0.18
N LEU A 157 11.31 -16.20 0.08
CA LEU A 157 11.90 -15.28 -0.87
C LEU A 157 13.37 -15.61 -1.11
N GLY A 158 13.84 -15.22 -2.28
CA GLY A 158 15.26 -15.12 -2.57
C GLY A 158 15.53 -13.95 -3.51
N GLU A 159 16.80 -13.57 -3.65
CA GLU A 159 17.24 -12.49 -4.53
C GLU A 159 16.67 -12.60 -5.97
N ALA A 160 16.55 -13.84 -6.50
CA ALA A 160 16.00 -14.10 -7.83
C ALA A 160 14.48 -13.85 -7.96
N ASP A 161 13.77 -13.63 -6.86
CA ASP A 161 12.36 -13.22 -6.83
C ASP A 161 12.21 -11.69 -6.74
N LEU A 162 13.26 -11.01 -6.28
CA LEU A 162 13.35 -9.56 -6.19
C LEU A 162 13.86 -8.92 -7.50
N ASN A 163 14.68 -9.64 -8.28
CA ASN A 163 15.27 -9.14 -9.52
C ASN A 163 15.29 -10.17 -10.68
N PRO A 164 14.52 -9.97 -11.77
CA PRO A 164 13.51 -8.92 -11.93
C PRO A 164 12.32 -9.17 -10.98
N PRO A 165 11.61 -8.12 -10.51
CA PRO A 165 10.52 -8.25 -9.55
C PRO A 165 9.41 -9.20 -10.03
N LYS A 166 9.16 -10.28 -9.29
CA LYS A 166 8.04 -11.22 -9.56
C LYS A 166 6.81 -10.87 -8.71
N LEU A 167 6.19 -9.73 -9.00
CA LEU A 167 5.09 -9.17 -8.20
C LEU A 167 3.95 -10.18 -7.92
N GLN A 168 3.52 -10.97 -8.91
CA GLN A 168 2.46 -11.97 -8.69
C GLN A 168 2.84 -13.05 -7.65
N GLY A 169 4.11 -13.44 -7.58
CA GLY A 169 4.58 -14.38 -6.56
C GLY A 169 4.69 -13.74 -5.18
N LEU A 170 5.09 -12.47 -5.12
CA LEU A 170 5.26 -11.70 -3.88
C LEU A 170 3.94 -11.46 -3.14
N PHE A 171 2.83 -11.30 -3.87
CA PHE A 171 1.49 -11.14 -3.29
C PHE A 171 0.74 -12.48 -3.13
N GLY A 172 1.36 -13.60 -3.48
CA GLY A 172 0.84 -14.97 -3.32
C GLY A 172 1.48 -15.75 -2.17
N LEU A 173 2.17 -15.07 -1.26
CA LEU A 173 2.82 -15.67 -0.11
C LEU A 173 1.80 -16.32 0.85
N PRO A 174 2.19 -17.39 1.59
CA PRO A 174 1.34 -17.98 2.62
C PRO A 174 1.12 -17.01 3.78
N ASP A 175 0.31 -17.37 4.78
CA ASP A 175 0.11 -16.53 5.96
C ASP A 175 1.44 -16.22 6.68
N PRO A 176 1.66 -14.98 7.12
CA PRO A 176 2.88 -14.60 7.83
C PRO A 176 2.94 -15.24 9.20
N LYS A 177 4.17 -15.52 9.66
CA LYS A 177 4.45 -16.04 11.00
C LYS A 177 4.14 -14.99 12.08
N TYR A 178 4.44 -13.73 11.80
CA TYR A 178 4.07 -12.59 12.63
C TYR A 178 3.52 -11.49 11.75
N PHE A 179 2.45 -10.84 12.20
CA PHE A 179 1.86 -9.73 11.48
C PHE A 179 1.58 -8.58 12.46
N VAL A 180 2.29 -7.48 12.28
CA VAL A 180 2.33 -6.40 13.26
C VAL A 180 2.04 -5.06 12.61
N PHE A 181 1.57 -4.15 13.45
CA PHE A 181 1.23 -2.78 13.12
C PHE A 181 2.01 -1.87 14.05
N GLU A 182 2.62 -0.83 13.49
CA GLU A 182 3.24 0.25 14.23
C GLU A 182 2.67 1.58 13.76
N ILE A 183 2.50 2.49 14.71
CA ILE A 183 2.15 3.87 14.45
C ILE A 183 2.95 4.76 15.39
N ASN A 184 3.54 5.79 14.81
CA ASN A 184 4.31 6.77 15.53
C ASN A 184 3.83 8.15 15.08
N ARG A 185 3.08 8.82 15.95
CA ARG A 185 2.77 10.23 15.76
C ARG A 185 3.86 11.06 16.46
N LYS A 186 4.20 12.18 15.82
CA LYS A 186 4.99 13.42 16.11
C LYS A 186 4.20 14.74 16.29
N LEU A 187 4.26 15.49 17.40
CA LEU A 187 3.74 16.86 17.57
C LEU A 187 4.78 17.78 18.24
N GLY A 188 6.04 17.71 17.80
CA GLY A 188 7.13 18.51 18.35
C GLY A 188 7.59 18.01 19.72
N ASP A 189 7.83 18.93 20.66
CA ASP A 189 8.40 18.64 21.99
C ASP A 189 7.45 17.91 22.97
N SER A 190 6.18 17.67 22.61
CA SER A 190 5.23 16.98 23.50
C SER A 190 5.23 15.47 23.29
N GLU A 191 5.05 14.70 24.37
CA GLU A 191 4.87 13.25 24.29
C GLU A 191 3.74 12.86 23.33
N ASP A 192 4.00 11.77 22.62
CA ASP A 192 3.31 11.43 21.42
C ASP A 192 2.81 10.00 21.39
N PHE A 193 1.86 9.75 20.50
CA PHE A 193 1.25 8.46 20.35
C PHE A 193 2.16 7.50 19.58
N ARG A 194 2.80 6.60 20.32
CA ARG A 194 3.54 5.46 19.77
C ARG A 194 2.81 4.15 20.09
N GLY A 195 2.17 3.57 19.09
CA GLY A 195 1.44 2.30 19.21
C GLY A 195 2.17 1.17 18.50
N ALA A 196 2.27 0.03 19.17
CA ALA A 196 2.76 -1.23 18.60
C ALA A 196 1.70 -2.29 18.85
N GLY A 197 1.27 -3.03 17.82
CA GLY A 197 0.14 -3.93 17.90
C GLY A 197 0.28 -5.16 17.01
N VAL A 198 -0.46 -6.21 17.35
CA VAL A 198 -0.52 -7.45 16.56
C VAL A 198 -1.80 -7.45 15.76
N ILE A 199 -1.70 -7.70 14.46
CA ILE A 199 -2.85 -7.82 13.57
C ILE A 199 -3.47 -9.19 13.79
N THR A 200 -4.74 -9.21 14.19
CA THR A 200 -5.49 -10.44 14.48
C THR A 200 -6.49 -10.78 13.38
N ALA A 201 -6.87 -9.78 12.57
CA ALA A 201 -7.70 -9.97 11.39
C ALA A 201 -7.24 -9.05 10.26
N SER A 202 -7.11 -9.61 9.08
CA SER A 202 -6.84 -8.88 7.84
C SER A 202 -7.56 -9.52 6.68
N ASP A 203 -7.94 -8.72 5.70
CA ASP A 203 -8.53 -9.18 4.46
C ASP A 203 -7.97 -8.38 3.29
N ILE A 204 -7.76 -9.04 2.17
CA ILE A 204 -7.35 -8.42 0.90
C ILE A 204 -8.41 -8.78 -0.12
N VAL A 205 -9.17 -7.77 -0.53
CA VAL A 205 -10.23 -7.92 -1.53
C VAL A 205 -9.76 -7.25 -2.81
N ASP A 206 -9.89 -7.96 -3.93
CA ASP A 206 -9.74 -7.35 -5.25
C ASP A 206 -10.90 -6.38 -5.47
N THR A 207 -10.61 -5.10 -5.35
CA THR A 207 -11.52 -4.04 -5.75
C THR A 207 -11.25 -3.70 -7.20
N HIS A 208 -12.17 -4.13 -8.05
CA HIS A 208 -12.15 -3.68 -9.44
C HIS A 208 -12.33 -2.16 -9.44
N VAL A 209 -11.25 -1.41 -9.67
CA VAL A 209 -11.34 0.03 -9.94
C VAL A 209 -12.01 0.15 -11.31
N PHE A 210 -13.32 0.33 -11.30
CA PHE A 210 -14.08 0.54 -12.53
C PHE A 210 -13.68 1.87 -13.17
N THR A 211 -12.69 1.84 -14.05
CA THR A 211 -12.57 2.76 -15.19
C THR A 211 -12.01 2.00 -16.38
N PRO A 212 -12.85 1.58 -17.34
CA PRO A 212 -13.45 2.51 -18.31
C PRO A 212 -14.94 2.24 -18.63
N VAL A 213 -15.66 3.23 -19.18
CA VAL A 213 -16.89 2.91 -19.92
C VAL A 213 -16.48 2.24 -21.23
N PRO A 214 -16.83 0.97 -21.45
CA PRO A 214 -16.46 0.23 -22.65
C PRO A 214 -17.11 0.86 -23.89
N LEU A 215 -16.42 0.78 -25.04
CA LEU A 215 -16.86 1.30 -26.34
C LEU A 215 -18.37 1.12 -26.65
N PRO A 216 -19.03 -0.02 -26.34
CA PRO A 216 -20.45 -0.18 -26.60
C PRO A 216 -21.34 0.74 -25.75
N GLY A 217 -20.96 1.00 -24.49
CA GLY A 217 -21.68 1.88 -23.56
C GLY A 217 -21.46 3.36 -23.87
N ALA A 218 -20.23 3.73 -24.27
CA ALA A 218 -19.94 5.07 -24.78
C ALA A 218 -20.72 5.32 -26.09
N VAL A 219 -20.74 4.36 -27.01
CA VAL A 219 -21.51 4.45 -28.27
C VAL A 219 -23.02 4.60 -28.01
N TRP A 220 -23.58 3.95 -26.98
CA TRP A 220 -24.99 4.11 -26.60
C TRP A 220 -25.29 5.48 -25.97
N LEU A 221 -24.41 6.00 -25.11
CA LEU A 221 -24.51 7.35 -24.54
C LEU A 221 -24.38 8.44 -25.62
N PHE A 222 -23.44 8.28 -26.56
CA PHE A 222 -23.29 9.18 -27.70
C PHE A 222 -24.45 9.04 -28.71
N GLY A 223 -24.92 7.81 -28.97
CA GLY A 223 -26.06 7.54 -29.86
C GLY A 223 -27.36 8.15 -29.34
N SER A 224 -27.59 8.12 -28.02
CA SER A 224 -28.75 8.74 -27.38
C SER A 224 -28.67 10.28 -27.35
N VAL A 225 -27.47 10.86 -27.21
CA VAL A 225 -27.24 12.31 -27.34
C VAL A 225 -27.47 12.80 -28.78
N ILE A 226 -26.95 12.09 -29.79
CA ILE A 226 -27.17 12.41 -31.21
C ILE A 226 -28.66 12.26 -31.58
N ALA A 227 -29.32 11.20 -31.11
CA ALA A 227 -30.76 11.01 -31.30
C ALA A 227 -31.58 12.12 -30.60
N GLY A 228 -31.18 12.56 -29.41
CA GLY A 228 -31.82 13.66 -28.66
C GLY A 228 -31.66 15.03 -29.33
N LEU A 229 -30.49 15.33 -29.90
CA LEU A 229 -30.23 16.54 -30.69
C LEU A 229 -31.02 16.55 -32.00
N GLY A 230 -31.05 15.43 -32.72
CA GLY A 230 -31.84 15.28 -33.94
C GLY A 230 -33.34 15.45 -33.71
N LEU A 231 -33.87 14.97 -32.58
CA LEU A 231 -35.29 15.15 -32.21
C LEU A 231 -35.65 16.60 -31.82
N ARG A 232 -34.73 17.36 -31.20
CA ARG A 232 -34.97 18.77 -30.84
C ARG A 232 -34.89 19.70 -32.05
N MET A 233 -33.96 19.49 -32.98
CA MET A 233 -33.85 20.30 -34.19
C MET A 233 -35.06 20.12 -35.11
N ARG A 234 -35.72 18.96 -35.10
CA ARG A 234 -36.94 18.69 -35.88
C ARG A 234 -38.21 19.36 -35.33
N LYS A 235 -38.18 19.87 -34.09
CA LYS A 235 -39.30 20.63 -33.50
C LYS A 235 -39.18 22.15 -33.68
N GLN A 236 -38.02 22.64 -34.12
CA GLN A 236 -37.76 24.07 -34.32
C GLN A 236 -37.59 24.47 -35.80
N ALA A 237 -37.69 23.50 -36.73
CA ALA A 237 -37.80 23.70 -38.17
C ALA A 237 -39.22 23.35 -38.61
#